data_AF-A0A3D3X7Q7-F1
#
_entry.id   AF-A0A3D3X7Q7-F1
#
_cell.length_a   1.000
_cell.length_b   1.000
_cell.length_c   1.000
_cell.angle_alpha   90.00
_cell.angle_beta   90.00
_cell.angle_gamma   90.00
#
_symmetry.space_group_name_H-M   'P 1'
#
loop_
_entity.id
_entity.type
_entity.pdbx_description
1 polymer ?
#
loop_
_entity_poly.entity_id
_entity_poly.type
_entity_poly.pdbx_seq_one_letter_code
_entity_poly.pdbx_strand_id
1 'polypeptide(L)'
;GISWPGRAIKVIKAGAPIDMIIPEEGIGWEMQVVAIMAGTDNLPDAKRLMDWTLGRGMNLFGERQSIIADSSKVTKDPELPDFYDEVQAKLINNNFVWAAANKTRIVNEWKKRYDGKTEPKK
;
A
#
# COMPACT_ATOMS: atom_id res chain seq x y z
N GLY A 1 -12.45 4.76 2.27
CA GLY A 1 -11.67 4.93 1.04
C GLY A 1 -10.36 4.21 1.20
N ILE A 2 -9.90 3.49 0.19
CA ILE A 2 -8.52 3.01 0.14
C ILE A 2 -7.68 4.22 -0.27
N SER A 3 -6.99 4.80 0.71
CA SER A 3 -6.18 6.00 0.54
C SER A 3 -4.97 5.69 -0.34
N TRP A 4 -4.90 6.27 -1.53
CA TRP A 4 -3.74 6.24 -2.41
C TRP A 4 -3.18 7.67 -2.54
N PRO A 5 -2.34 8.10 -1.59
CA PRO A 5 -1.92 9.50 -1.49
C PRO A 5 -1.14 9.95 -2.74
N GLY A 6 -0.29 9.09 -3.29
CA GLY A 6 0.41 9.36 -4.55
C GLY A 6 -0.51 9.53 -5.77
N ARG A 7 -1.69 8.89 -5.81
CA ARG A 7 -2.65 9.08 -6.90
C ARG A 7 -3.34 10.43 -6.79
N ALA A 8 -3.71 10.85 -5.59
CA ALA A 8 -4.31 12.15 -5.34
C ALA A 8 -3.38 13.28 -5.80
N ILE A 9 -2.09 13.24 -5.42
CA ILE A 9 -1.07 14.20 -5.89
C ILE A 9 -1.04 14.30 -7.41
N LYS A 10 -0.96 13.16 -8.10
CA LYS A 10 -0.90 13.14 -9.57
C LYS A 10 -2.12 13.82 -10.20
N VAL A 11 -3.29 13.70 -9.58
CA VAL A 11 -4.54 14.27 -10.08
C VAL A 11 -4.61 15.78 -9.78
N ILE A 12 -4.17 16.21 -8.59
CA ILE A 12 -4.04 17.64 -8.22
C ILE A 12 -3.06 18.35 -9.15
N LYS A 13 -1.86 17.77 -9.37
CA LYS A 13 -0.86 18.32 -10.30
C LYS A 13 -1.35 18.39 -11.75
N ALA A 14 -2.31 17.53 -12.12
CA ALA A 14 -2.95 17.59 -13.42
C ALA A 14 -4.07 18.65 -13.52
N GLY A 15 -4.28 19.46 -12.48
CA GLY A 15 -5.23 20.57 -12.46
C GLY A 15 -6.65 20.19 -12.02
N ALA A 16 -6.85 19.00 -11.46
CA ALA A 16 -8.17 18.64 -10.93
C ALA A 16 -8.50 19.48 -9.68
N PRO A 17 -9.72 20.03 -9.56
CA PRO A 17 -10.14 20.83 -8.41
C PRO A 17 -10.55 19.91 -7.25
N ILE A 18 -9.58 19.19 -6.69
CA ILE A 18 -9.78 18.29 -5.54
C ILE A 18 -8.76 18.60 -4.45
N ASP A 19 -9.19 18.44 -3.20
CA ASP A 19 -8.30 18.47 -2.05
C ASP A 19 -8.03 17.05 -1.56
N MET A 20 -6.81 16.84 -1.09
CA MET A 20 -6.44 15.61 -0.40
C MET A 20 -6.59 15.81 1.10
N ILE A 21 -7.33 14.90 1.74
CA ILE A 21 -7.55 14.91 3.19
C ILE A 21 -6.80 13.74 3.80
N ILE A 22 -5.96 14.03 4.79
CA ILE A 22 -5.34 13.02 5.65
C ILE A 22 -6.14 12.97 6.95
N PRO A 23 -6.91 11.88 7.21
CA PRO A 23 -7.72 11.74 8.42
C PRO A 23 -6.89 11.88 9.71
N GLU A 24 -7.45 12.57 10.70
CA GLU A 24 -6.76 12.79 11.98
C GLU A 24 -6.57 11.49 12.77
N GLU A 25 -7.54 10.58 12.67
CA GLU A 25 -7.58 9.27 13.32
C GLU A 25 -6.54 8.29 12.76
N GLY A 26 -5.92 8.63 11.63
CA GLY A 26 -4.88 7.88 10.96
C GLY A 26 -5.32 7.22 9.65
N ILE A 27 -4.34 6.72 8.92
CA ILE A 27 -4.51 6.07 7.62
C ILE A 27 -4.07 4.61 7.67
N GLY A 28 -4.88 3.76 7.06
CA GLY A 28 -4.53 2.36 6.83
C GLY A 28 -3.43 2.23 5.77
N TRP A 29 -2.68 1.14 5.85
CA TRP A 29 -1.63 0.80 4.89
C TRP A 29 -1.52 -0.71 4.74
N GLU A 30 -0.89 -1.14 3.66
CA GLU A 30 -0.64 -2.54 3.36
C GLU A 30 0.86 -2.77 3.14
N MET A 31 1.30 -4.00 3.42
CA MET A 31 2.67 -4.41 3.16
C MET A 31 2.71 -5.24 1.88
N GLN A 32 3.39 -4.71 0.86
CA GLN A 32 3.68 -5.46 -0.35
C GLN A 32 4.85 -6.39 -0.09
N VAL A 33 4.61 -7.69 -0.22
CA VAL A 33 5.60 -8.74 0.06
C VAL A 33 5.86 -9.53 -1.20
N VAL A 34 7.12 -9.87 -1.42
CA VAL A 34 7.56 -10.85 -2.41
C VAL A 34 8.00 -12.12 -1.71
N ALA A 35 7.63 -13.27 -2.25
CA ALA A 35 7.97 -14.57 -1.69
C ALA A 35 8.33 -15.57 -2.79
N ILE A 36 9.19 -16.52 -2.47
CA ILE A 36 9.49 -17.66 -3.33
C ILE A 36 8.49 -18.77 -3.01
N MET A 37 7.82 -19.28 -4.04
CA MET A 37 6.89 -20.40 -3.88
C MET A 37 7.64 -21.68 -3.50
N ALA A 38 7.13 -22.38 -2.49
CA ALA A 38 7.66 -23.67 -2.08
C ALA A 38 7.53 -24.70 -3.22
N GLY A 39 8.58 -25.50 -3.43
CA GLY A 39 8.60 -26.52 -4.49
C GLY A 39 8.85 -26.00 -5.90
N THR A 40 9.30 -24.75 -6.07
CA THR A 40 9.69 -24.25 -7.39
C THR A 40 10.85 -25.03 -7.99
N ASP A 41 10.74 -25.41 -9.26
CA ASP A 41 11.81 -26.06 -10.03
C ASP A 41 12.99 -25.10 -10.32
N ASN A 42 12.75 -23.79 -10.23
CA ASN A 42 13.71 -22.73 -10.58
C ASN A 42 14.18 -21.93 -9.36
N LEU A 43 14.52 -22.63 -8.26
CA LEU A 43 14.94 -21.97 -7.01
C LEU A 43 16.15 -21.02 -7.19
N PRO A 44 17.20 -21.34 -7.97
CA PRO A 44 18.32 -20.43 -8.17
C PRO A 44 17.91 -19.09 -8.80
N ASP A 45 17.08 -19.13 -9.83
CA ASP A 45 16.61 -17.92 -10.52
C ASP A 45 15.63 -17.11 -9.66
N ALA A 46 14.75 -17.79 -8.93
CA ALA A 46 13.84 -17.15 -7.99
C ALA A 46 14.61 -16.38 -6.89
N LYS A 47 15.71 -16.96 -6.37
CA LYS A 47 16.59 -16.27 -5.42
C LYS A 47 17.28 -15.07 -6.06
N ARG A 48 17.81 -15.22 -7.28
CA ARG A 48 18.43 -14.10 -8.01
C ARG A 48 17.45 -12.94 -8.23
N LEU A 49 16.20 -13.25 -8.56
CA LEU A 49 15.16 -12.23 -8.69
C LEU A 49 14.83 -11.57 -7.35
N MET A 50 14.78 -12.35 -6.26
CA MET A 50 14.57 -11.82 -4.91
C MET A 50 15.67 -10.83 -4.52
N ASP A 51 16.93 -11.22 -4.71
CA ASP A 51 18.10 -10.36 -4.41
C ASP A 51 18.06 -9.06 -5.22
N TRP A 52 17.73 -9.15 -6.51
CA TRP A 52 17.57 -7.97 -7.35
C TRP A 52 16.42 -7.08 -6.87
N THR A 53 15.27 -7.68 -6.52
CA THR A 53 14.05 -6.99 -6.10
C THR A 53 14.29 -6.20 -4.81
N LEU A 54 14.92 -6.82 -3.82
CA LEU A 54 15.23 -6.17 -2.53
C LEU A 54 16.40 -5.18 -2.63
N GLY A 55 17.30 -5.38 -3.59
CA GLY A 55 18.38 -4.46 -3.94
C GLY A 55 17.91 -3.34 -4.87
N ARG A 56 18.34 -3.41 -6.13
CA ARG A 56 18.11 -2.35 -7.14
C ARG A 56 16.64 -2.11 -7.43
N GLY A 57 15.83 -3.17 -7.43
CA GLY A 57 14.39 -3.07 -7.66
C GLY A 57 13.71 -2.14 -6.66
N MET A 58 14.11 -2.18 -5.38
CA MET A 58 13.54 -1.33 -4.35
C MET A 58 13.86 0.16 -4.55
N ASN A 59 15.04 0.50 -5.09
CA ASN A 59 15.37 1.89 -5.44
C ASN A 59 14.42 2.40 -6.55
N LEU A 60 14.26 1.62 -7.62
CA LEU A 60 13.36 1.96 -8.72
C LEU A 60 11.90 2.06 -8.27
N PHE A 61 11.52 1.25 -7.28
CA PHE A 61 10.18 1.28 -6.70
C PHE A 61 9.95 2.55 -5.87
N GLY A 62 10.93 2.96 -5.06
CA GLY A 62 10.89 4.18 -4.25
C GLY A 62 10.92 5.49 -5.04
N GLU A 63 11.30 5.47 -6.32
CA GLU A 63 11.11 6.62 -7.23
C GLU A 63 9.64 6.89 -7.55
N ARG A 64 8.77 5.87 -7.44
CA ARG A 64 7.37 5.93 -7.89
C ARG A 64 6.36 5.81 -6.77
N GLN A 65 6.75 5.24 -5.64
CA GLN A 65 5.88 5.00 -4.49
C GLN A 65 6.26 5.88 -3.32
N SER A 66 5.24 6.45 -2.68
CA SER A 66 5.41 7.33 -1.52
C SER A 66 5.48 6.60 -0.19
N ILE A 67 5.24 5.28 -0.16
CA ILE A 67 5.32 4.44 1.05
C ILE A 67 5.85 3.08 0.62
N ILE A 68 7.03 2.71 1.12
CA ILE A 68 7.67 1.41 0.88
C ILE A 68 8.34 0.91 2.17
N ALA A 69 8.71 -0.38 2.18
CA ALA A 69 9.31 -1.01 3.35
C ALA A 69 10.67 -0.40 3.77
N ASP A 70 11.46 0.06 2.79
CA ASP A 70 12.75 0.72 3.03
C ASP A 70 12.63 2.22 2.70
N SER A 71 12.26 3.00 3.71
CA SER A 71 12.01 4.45 3.56
C SER A 71 13.23 5.24 3.09
N SER A 72 14.45 4.70 3.26
CA SER A 72 15.68 5.35 2.79
C SER A 72 15.77 5.44 1.26
N LYS A 73 14.97 4.63 0.55
CA LYS A 73 14.94 4.56 -0.91
C LYS A 73 13.81 5.39 -1.52
N VAL A 74 12.99 6.06 -0.72
CA VAL A 74 11.92 6.92 -1.21
C VAL A 74 12.50 8.21 -1.76
N THR A 75 12.09 8.58 -2.97
CA THR A 75 12.34 9.91 -3.52
C THR A 75 11.16 10.81 -3.16
N LYS A 76 11.38 11.81 -2.30
CA LYS A 76 10.35 12.80 -1.94
C LYS A 76 10.00 13.67 -3.16
N ASP A 77 8.73 14.04 -3.27
CA ASP A 77 8.27 14.95 -4.32
C ASP A 77 8.80 16.37 -4.02
N PRO A 78 9.57 16.99 -4.92
CA PRO A 78 10.16 18.31 -4.67
C PRO A 78 9.11 19.43 -4.58
N GLU A 79 7.93 19.25 -5.17
CA GLU A 79 6.84 20.23 -5.10
C GLU A 79 5.99 20.05 -3.84
N LEU A 80 6.09 18.90 -3.17
CA LEU A 80 5.33 18.54 -1.97
C LEU A 80 6.24 17.80 -0.95
N PRO A 81 7.31 18.44 -0.43
CA PRO A 81 8.30 17.77 0.40
C PRO A 81 7.76 17.33 1.76
N ASP A 82 6.89 18.13 2.38
CA ASP A 82 6.32 17.88 3.71
C ASP A 82 5.28 16.76 3.70
N PHE A 83 4.64 16.56 2.55
CA PHE A 83 3.56 15.60 2.39
C PHE A 83 3.97 14.17 2.75
N TYR A 84 5.19 13.76 2.35
CA TYR A 84 5.68 12.43 2.70
C TYR A 84 5.72 12.25 4.22
N ASP A 85 6.24 13.24 4.95
CA ASP A 85 6.37 13.17 6.40
C ASP A 85 5.00 13.21 7.08
N GLU A 86 4.05 14.01 6.58
CA GLU A 86 2.66 14.05 7.06
C GLU A 86 1.95 12.71 6.91
N VAL A 87 2.06 12.08 5.73
CA VAL A 87 1.48 10.76 5.46
C VAL A 87 2.10 9.71 6.38
N GLN A 88 3.43 9.68 6.49
CA GLN A 88 4.14 8.74 7.37
C GLN A 88 3.72 8.89 8.84
N ALA A 89 3.58 10.12 9.32
CA ALA A 89 3.16 10.41 10.70
C ALA A 89 1.72 9.94 11.00
N LYS A 90 0.89 9.71 9.98
CA LYS A 90 -0.51 9.30 10.12
C LYS A 90 -0.73 7.80 9.88
N LEU A 91 0.30 7.03 9.52
CA LEU A 91 0.17 5.59 9.38
C LEU A 91 -0.20 4.95 10.71
N ILE A 92 -1.31 4.22 10.74
CA ILE A 92 -1.71 3.47 11.94
C ILE A 92 -0.68 2.38 12.25
N ASN A 93 -0.56 2.01 13.53
CA ASN A 93 0.15 0.78 13.88
C ASN A 93 -0.67 -0.44 13.43
N ASN A 94 -0.32 -1.02 12.29
CA ASN A 94 -1.09 -2.10 11.68
C ASN A 94 -0.60 -3.48 12.15
N ASN A 95 -1.44 -4.21 12.89
CA ASN A 95 -1.14 -5.57 13.33
C ASN A 95 -1.62 -6.61 12.30
N PHE A 96 -0.72 -6.99 11.39
CA PHE A 96 -1.03 -7.95 10.33
C PHE A 96 -1.42 -9.35 10.84
N VAL A 97 -0.84 -9.80 11.96
CA VAL A 97 -1.18 -11.11 12.56
C VAL A 97 -2.62 -11.11 13.04
N TRP A 98 -3.02 -10.07 13.78
CA TRP A 98 -4.40 -9.90 14.22
C TRP A 98 -5.35 -9.76 13.03
N ALA A 99 -4.99 -8.94 12.03
CA ALA A 99 -5.81 -8.73 10.85
C ALA A 99 -6.03 -10.04 10.07
N ALA A 100 -4.99 -10.85 9.90
CA ALA A 100 -5.08 -12.16 9.26
C ALA A 100 -5.98 -13.12 10.06
N ALA A 101 -5.76 -13.24 11.37
CA ALA A 101 -6.56 -14.09 12.25
C ALA A 101 -8.05 -13.68 12.30
N ASN A 102 -8.35 -12.40 12.09
CA ASN A 102 -9.71 -11.85 12.14
C ASN A 102 -10.35 -11.63 10.76
N LYS A 103 -9.64 -11.89 9.67
CA LYS A 103 -10.07 -11.56 8.30
C LYS A 103 -11.47 -12.07 8.00
N THR A 104 -11.74 -13.34 8.27
CA THR A 104 -13.04 -13.97 8.01
C THR A 104 -14.17 -13.26 8.76
N ARG A 105 -13.98 -12.99 10.06
CA ARG A 105 -14.97 -12.28 10.90
C ARG A 105 -15.24 -10.87 10.36
N ILE A 106 -14.18 -10.12 10.06
CA ILE A 106 -14.28 -8.73 9.57
C ILE A 106 -15.01 -8.69 8.22
N VAL A 107 -14.60 -9.54 7.27
CA VAL A 107 -15.22 -9.60 5.93
C VAL A 107 -16.68 -10.01 6.01
N ASN A 108 -17.02 -11.00 6.84
CA ASN A 108 -18.41 -11.43 7.00
C ASN A 108 -19.29 -10.34 7.61
N GLU A 109 -18.79 -9.62 8.62
CA GLU A 109 -19.52 -8.51 9.22
C GLU A 109 -19.70 -7.35 8.23
N TRP A 110 -18.66 -7.02 7.46
CA TRP A 110 -18.77 -6.03 6.38
C TRP A 110 -19.84 -6.44 5.37
N LYS A 111 -19.83 -7.70 4.93
CA LYS A 111 -20.81 -8.21 3.97
C LYS A 111 -22.23 -8.10 4.52
N LYS A 112 -22.45 -8.54 5.76
CA LYS A 112 -23.76 -8.42 6.42
C LYS A 112 -24.31 -7.00 6.42
N ARG A 113 -23.45 -5.99 6.59
CA ARG A 113 -23.85 -4.58 6.66
C ARG A 113 -24.00 -3.91 5.29
N TYR A 114 -23.17 -4.29 4.31
CA TYR A 114 -22.96 -3.48 3.11
C TYR A 114 -23.09 -4.25 1.78
N ASP A 115 -23.14 -5.59 1.80
CA ASP A 115 -23.26 -6.45 0.61
C ASP A 115 -24.72 -6.67 0.19
N GLY A 116 -25.69 -5.99 0.82
CA GLY A 116 -27.12 -6.08 0.46
C GLY A 116 -27.51 -5.36 -0.83
N LYS A 117 -26.59 -4.58 -1.44
CA LYS A 117 -26.80 -3.88 -2.72
C LYS A 117 -25.97 -4.46 -3.87
N THR A 118 -25.31 -5.60 -3.68
CA THR A 118 -24.63 -6.27 -4.80
C THR A 118 -25.66 -6.93 -5.72
N GLU A 119 -25.34 -6.98 -7.01
CA GLU A 119 -26.25 -7.46 -8.06
C GLU A 119 -26.86 -8.84 -7.68
N PRO A 120 -28.12 -9.13 -8.08
CA PRO A 120 -28.74 -10.41 -7.78
C PRO A 120 -27.84 -11.54 -8.28
N LYS A 121 -27.53 -12.50 -7.41
CA LYS A 121 -26.84 -13.73 -7.79
C LYS A 121 -27.76 -14.49 -8.77
N LYS A 122 -27.41 -14.48 -10.05
CA LYS A 122 -27.99 -15.37 -11.05
C LYS A 122 -27.47 -16.78 -10.88
#